data_AF-A0A2D4MSU1-F1
#
_entry.id   AF-A0A2D4MSU1-F1
#
_cell.length_a   1.000
_cell.length_b   1.000
_cell.length_c   1.000
_cell.angle_alpha   90.00
_cell.angle_beta   90.00
_cell.angle_gamma   90.00
#
_symmetry.space_group_name_H-M   'P 1'
#
loop_
_entity.id
_entity.type
_entity.pdbx_description
1 polymer ?
#
loop_
_entity_poly.entity_id
_entity_poly.type
_entity_poly.pdbx_seq_one_letter_code
_entity_poly.pdbx_strand_id
1 'polypeptide(L)'
;ARAEQMEKLKAFAGGDNGPEAVQSVAAAAFLYLYLSVASKCGVLPTVDILVWSELPHGAGLGSSAAYSVCLAAALLSGCGAISYPLQEGQEVARWTKEELDVINRLAFQGEQVIHGNPSGVDNAVSTWGGALRYISGKISALKSVPTLRILLTNTKVPRSTKVLVAGVKAKLLKFPTVMEPMLTSIDAISRECEGILEAMTGDPSQELYSRLEALVDINQHLLNGMGVG
;
A
#
# COMPACT_ATOMS: atom_id res chain seq x y z
N ALA A 1 -16.57 9.99 -19.59
CA ALA A 1 -15.19 9.97 -20.13
C ALA A 1 -14.30 8.94 -19.41
N ARG A 2 -13.81 9.18 -18.18
CA ARG A 2 -12.83 8.29 -17.52
C ARG A 2 -13.36 6.88 -17.19
N ALA A 3 -14.62 6.77 -16.75
CA ALA A 3 -15.25 5.47 -16.48
C ALA A 3 -15.46 4.65 -17.77
N GLU A 4 -15.88 5.29 -18.85
CA GLU A 4 -16.06 4.64 -20.16
C GLU A 4 -14.74 4.15 -20.77
N GLN A 5 -13.65 4.91 -20.60
CA GLN A 5 -12.31 4.47 -20.99
C GLN A 5 -11.85 3.26 -20.18
N MET A 6 -12.19 3.21 -18.89
CA MET A 6 -11.86 2.08 -18.02
C MET A 6 -12.55 0.79 -18.47
N GLU A 7 -13.85 0.88 -18.79
CA GLU A 7 -14.62 -0.25 -19.29
C GLU A 7 -14.03 -0.79 -20.61
N LYS A 8 -13.62 0.10 -21.52
CA LYS A 8 -12.95 -0.30 -22.77
C LYS A 8 -11.61 -1.01 -22.53
N LEU A 9 -10.82 -0.54 -21.56
CA LEU A 9 -9.54 -1.16 -21.20
C LEU A 9 -9.74 -2.54 -20.57
N LYS A 10 -10.71 -2.69 -19.66
CA LYS A 10 -11.05 -3.97 -19.05
C LYS A 10 -11.58 -4.98 -20.08
N ALA A 11 -12.42 -4.52 -21.01
CA ALA A 11 -12.90 -5.35 -22.11
C ALA A 11 -11.75 -5.82 -23.02
N PHE A 12 -10.79 -4.93 -23.32
CA PHE A 12 -9.61 -5.27 -24.12
C PHE A 12 -8.67 -6.25 -23.40
N ALA A 13 -8.51 -6.11 -22.09
CA ALA A 13 -7.61 -6.93 -21.27
C ALA A 13 -8.15 -8.35 -20.96
N GLY A 14 -9.36 -8.70 -21.42
CA GLY A 14 -9.90 -10.06 -21.32
C GLY A 14 -11.26 -10.20 -20.63
N GLY A 15 -11.87 -9.12 -20.15
CA GLY A 15 -13.19 -9.15 -19.49
C GLY A 15 -13.22 -9.88 -18.14
N ASP A 16 -14.32 -9.73 -17.39
CA ASP A 16 -14.46 -10.14 -15.98
C ASP A 16 -14.78 -11.65 -15.75
N ASN A 17 -14.84 -12.46 -16.80
CA ASN A 17 -15.44 -13.81 -16.72
C ASN A 17 -14.42 -14.94 -16.91
N GLY A 18 -13.61 -15.21 -15.87
CA GLY A 18 -12.79 -16.43 -15.79
C GLY A 18 -11.72 -16.41 -14.68
N PRO A 19 -11.02 -17.54 -14.45
CA PRO A 19 -9.86 -17.62 -13.54
C PRO A 19 -8.69 -16.68 -13.92
N GLU A 20 -8.73 -16.08 -15.11
CA GLU A 20 -7.79 -15.08 -15.64
C GLU A 20 -8.10 -13.63 -15.20
N ALA A 21 -9.14 -13.42 -14.38
CA ALA A 21 -9.58 -12.07 -13.95
C ALA A 21 -8.46 -11.23 -13.29
N VAL A 22 -7.54 -11.84 -12.54
CA VAL A 22 -6.41 -11.14 -11.92
C VAL A 22 -5.41 -10.65 -12.98
N GLN A 23 -5.15 -11.46 -14.01
CA GLN A 23 -4.28 -11.09 -15.13
C GLN A 23 -4.92 -9.99 -15.97
N SER A 24 -6.23 -10.07 -16.19
CA SER A 24 -7.02 -9.04 -16.88
C SER A 24 -6.99 -7.69 -16.14
N VAL A 25 -7.16 -7.68 -14.82
CA VAL A 25 -7.10 -6.44 -14.02
C VAL A 25 -5.70 -5.85 -13.95
N ALA A 26 -4.65 -6.67 -13.80
CA ALA A 26 -3.26 -6.20 -13.85
C ALA A 26 -2.90 -5.63 -15.22
N ALA A 27 -3.27 -6.31 -16.31
CA ALA A 27 -3.08 -5.83 -17.67
C ALA A 27 -3.85 -4.52 -17.93
N ALA A 28 -5.08 -4.39 -17.43
CA ALA A 28 -5.84 -3.15 -17.53
C ALA A 28 -5.15 -1.98 -16.78
N ALA A 29 -4.62 -2.25 -15.58
CA ALA A 29 -3.84 -1.25 -14.83
C ALA A 29 -2.56 -0.86 -15.59
N PHE A 30 -1.82 -1.83 -16.13
CA PHE A 30 -0.66 -1.57 -16.97
C PHE A 30 -1.01 -0.70 -18.18
N LEU A 31 -2.01 -1.08 -18.97
CA LEU A 31 -2.43 -0.34 -20.15
C LEU A 31 -2.87 1.08 -19.79
N TYR A 32 -3.60 1.24 -18.69
CA TYR A 32 -3.99 2.56 -18.19
C TYR A 32 -2.77 3.43 -17.86
N LEU A 33 -1.79 2.88 -17.12
CA LEU A 33 -0.57 3.60 -16.75
C LEU A 33 0.27 3.94 -17.98
N TYR A 34 0.48 2.98 -18.88
CA TYR A 34 1.23 3.13 -20.12
C TYR A 34 0.63 4.22 -21.01
N LEU A 35 -0.68 4.18 -21.27
CA LEU A 35 -1.37 5.19 -22.08
C LEU A 35 -1.37 6.56 -21.40
N SER A 36 -1.50 6.61 -20.07
CA SER A 36 -1.45 7.86 -19.31
C SER A 36 -0.09 8.54 -19.45
N VAL A 37 1.00 7.78 -19.40
CA VAL A 37 2.36 8.29 -19.60
C VAL A 37 2.60 8.67 -21.06
N ALA A 38 2.26 7.79 -22.00
CA ALA A 38 2.42 8.03 -23.42
C ALA A 38 1.65 9.27 -23.92
N SER A 39 0.44 9.51 -23.41
CA SER A 39 -0.34 10.71 -23.74
C SER A 39 0.34 12.02 -23.32
N LYS A 40 1.17 11.99 -22.28
CA LYS A 40 1.93 13.16 -21.80
C LYS A 40 3.26 13.31 -22.54
N CYS A 41 3.92 12.19 -22.81
CA CYS A 41 5.20 12.14 -23.52
C CYS A 41 5.04 12.27 -25.05
N GLY A 42 3.82 12.14 -25.59
CA GLY A 42 3.53 12.30 -27.03
C GLY A 42 3.99 11.16 -27.92
N VAL A 43 4.50 10.07 -27.34
CA VAL A 43 5.06 8.90 -28.04
C VAL A 43 4.55 7.63 -27.37
N LEU A 44 4.21 6.62 -28.16
CA LEU A 44 3.89 5.26 -27.71
C LEU A 44 5.09 4.34 -28.00
N PRO A 45 6.08 4.24 -27.10
CA PRO A 45 7.24 3.39 -27.32
C PRO A 45 6.84 1.92 -27.26
N THR A 46 7.45 1.08 -28.10
CA THR A 46 7.37 -0.37 -27.92
C THR A 46 8.16 -0.72 -26.66
N VAL A 47 7.53 -1.46 -25.74
CA VAL A 47 8.11 -1.83 -24.45
C VAL A 47 7.96 -3.33 -24.24
N ASP A 48 8.98 -3.93 -23.62
CA ASP A 48 8.91 -5.26 -23.04
C ASP A 48 9.13 -5.12 -21.53
N ILE A 49 8.17 -5.60 -20.73
CA ILE A 49 8.14 -5.37 -19.28
C ILE A 49 7.92 -6.71 -18.58
N LEU A 50 8.89 -7.08 -17.75
CA LEU A 50 8.81 -8.23 -16.87
C LEU A 50 8.57 -7.75 -15.43
N VAL A 51 7.53 -8.28 -14.78
CA VAL A 51 7.27 -8.03 -13.36
C VAL A 51 7.23 -9.34 -12.60
N TRP A 52 8.02 -9.42 -11.53
CA TRP A 52 8.06 -10.55 -10.60
C TRP A 52 8.13 -10.02 -9.17
N SER A 53 7.50 -10.72 -8.22
CA SER A 53 7.43 -10.29 -6.82
C SER A 53 7.51 -11.47 -5.85
N GLU A 54 8.19 -11.25 -4.73
CA GLU A 54 8.21 -12.16 -3.58
C GLU A 54 6.96 -12.01 -2.70
N LEU A 55 6.16 -10.95 -2.90
CA LEU A 55 4.98 -10.68 -2.08
C LEU A 55 3.87 -11.71 -2.37
N PRO A 56 3.35 -12.40 -1.34
CA PRO A 56 2.18 -13.24 -1.50
C PRO A 56 0.97 -12.46 -2.02
N HIS A 57 0.47 -12.86 -3.19
CA HIS A 57 -0.70 -12.25 -3.81
C HIS A 57 -1.95 -12.41 -2.93
N GLY A 58 -2.75 -11.34 -2.82
CA GLY A 58 -4.05 -11.37 -2.14
C GLY A 58 -4.00 -11.47 -0.61
N ALA A 59 -2.83 -11.44 0.02
CA ALA A 59 -2.69 -11.50 1.48
C ALA A 59 -2.96 -10.17 2.20
N GLY A 60 -3.18 -9.08 1.45
CA GLY A 60 -3.31 -7.73 2.00
C GLY A 60 -1.97 -7.05 2.32
N LEU A 61 -0.90 -7.44 1.60
CA LEU A 61 0.46 -6.91 1.76
C LEU A 61 0.79 -5.77 0.77
N GLY A 62 -0.22 -5.19 0.11
CA GLY A 62 0.00 -4.09 -0.84
C GLY A 62 0.65 -4.50 -2.18
N SER A 63 0.58 -5.78 -2.58
CA SER A 63 1.22 -6.27 -3.83
C SER A 63 0.78 -5.52 -5.10
N SER A 64 -0.49 -5.11 -5.21
CA SER A 64 -0.99 -4.34 -6.36
C SER A 64 -0.48 -2.90 -6.38
N ALA A 65 -0.28 -2.32 -5.20
CA ALA A 65 0.29 -1.00 -5.04
C ALA A 65 1.78 -1.01 -5.39
N ALA A 66 2.54 -2.01 -4.92
CA ALA A 66 3.93 -2.22 -5.31
C ALA A 66 4.07 -2.39 -6.83
N TYR A 67 3.20 -3.21 -7.44
CA TYR A 67 3.10 -3.34 -8.90
C TYR A 67 2.89 -2.00 -9.60
N SER A 68 1.89 -1.22 -9.16
CA SER A 68 1.56 0.08 -9.74
C SER A 68 2.70 1.10 -9.59
N VAL A 69 3.42 1.08 -8.47
CA VAL A 69 4.59 1.94 -8.22
C VAL A 69 5.75 1.56 -9.12
N CYS A 70 6.08 0.27 -9.24
CA CYS A 70 7.14 -0.20 -10.13
C CYS A 70 6.88 0.18 -11.59
N LEU A 71 5.65 -0.03 -12.08
CA LEU A 71 5.26 0.37 -13.42
C LEU A 71 5.32 1.89 -13.62
N ALA A 72 4.77 2.66 -12.68
CA ALA A 72 4.80 4.12 -12.77
C ALA A 72 6.23 4.64 -12.84
N ALA A 73 7.12 4.16 -11.97
CA ALA A 73 8.53 4.55 -11.96
C ALA A 73 9.23 4.18 -13.29
N ALA A 74 9.10 2.92 -13.74
CA ALA A 74 9.75 2.45 -14.96
C ALA A 74 9.26 3.21 -16.22
N LEU A 75 7.95 3.44 -16.35
CA LEU A 75 7.37 4.14 -17.49
C LEU A 75 7.76 5.63 -17.50
N LEU A 76 7.71 6.30 -16.35
CA LEU A 76 8.08 7.71 -16.24
C LEU A 76 9.57 7.93 -16.53
N SER A 77 10.46 7.10 -15.97
CA SER A 77 11.88 7.16 -16.28
C SER A 77 12.16 6.79 -17.74
N GLY A 78 11.47 5.77 -18.27
CA GLY A 78 11.64 5.29 -19.63
C GLY A 78 11.28 6.31 -20.72
N CYS A 79 10.29 7.18 -20.50
CA CYS A 79 10.00 8.30 -21.42
C CYS A 79 10.69 9.62 -21.05
N GLY A 80 11.60 9.61 -20.06
CA GLY A 80 12.34 10.79 -19.64
C GLY A 80 11.50 11.85 -18.91
N ALA A 81 10.31 11.48 -18.40
CA ALA A 81 9.46 12.39 -17.62
C ALA A 81 9.98 12.64 -16.20
N ILE A 82 10.79 11.71 -15.69
CA ILE A 82 11.59 11.85 -14.46
C ILE A 82 13.01 11.35 -14.75
N SER A 83 13.95 11.67 -13.87
CA SER A 83 15.33 11.23 -13.97
C SER A 83 15.47 9.70 -13.88
N TYR A 84 16.60 9.19 -14.35
CA TYR A 84 17.07 7.85 -14.02
C TYR A 84 18.00 7.98 -12.80
N PRO A 85 17.66 7.38 -11.65
CA PRO A 85 18.28 7.75 -10.38
C PRO A 85 19.67 7.11 -10.20
N LEU A 86 19.96 6.02 -10.91
CA LEU A 86 21.18 5.25 -10.73
C LEU A 86 22.36 5.99 -11.37
N GLN A 87 23.36 6.33 -10.55
CA GLN A 87 24.62 6.90 -11.02
C GLN A 87 25.67 5.82 -11.24
N GLU A 88 26.71 6.14 -12.02
CA GLU A 88 27.81 5.22 -12.29
C GLU A 88 28.49 4.78 -10.98
N GLY A 89 28.58 3.45 -10.77
CA GLY A 89 29.15 2.86 -9.55
C GLY A 89 28.19 2.69 -8.37
N GLN A 90 26.91 3.04 -8.50
CA GLN A 90 25.89 2.75 -7.48
C GLN A 90 25.09 1.49 -7.82
N GLU A 91 24.81 0.67 -6.81
CA GLU A 91 23.93 -0.51 -6.94
C GLU A 91 22.45 -0.17 -6.69
N VAL A 92 22.18 0.83 -5.84
CA VAL A 92 20.82 1.24 -5.45
C VAL A 92 20.76 2.76 -5.40
N ALA A 93 19.69 3.32 -5.96
CA ALA A 93 19.41 4.75 -5.91
C ALA A 93 17.91 5.01 -5.68
N ARG A 94 17.58 6.24 -5.28
CA ARG A 94 16.21 6.73 -5.13
C ARG A 94 16.03 8.05 -5.85
N TRP A 95 14.83 8.25 -6.38
CA TRP A 95 14.38 9.52 -6.95
C TRP A 95 14.27 10.64 -5.92
N THR A 96 14.20 11.88 -6.39
CA THR A 96 13.93 13.02 -5.49
C THR A 96 12.52 12.97 -4.94
N LYS A 97 12.24 13.76 -3.90
CA LYS A 97 10.91 13.81 -3.29
C LYS A 97 9.83 14.21 -4.31
N GLU A 98 10.14 15.18 -5.16
CA GLU A 98 9.23 15.70 -6.19
C GLU A 98 8.89 14.63 -7.22
N GLU A 99 9.88 13.84 -7.63
CA GLU A 99 9.71 12.72 -8.56
C GLU A 99 8.95 11.56 -7.91
N LEU A 100 9.24 11.23 -6.64
CA LEU A 100 8.47 10.26 -5.87
C LEU A 100 7.00 10.68 -5.74
N ASP A 101 6.69 11.97 -5.59
CA ASP A 101 5.31 12.47 -5.59
C ASP A 101 4.63 12.24 -6.96
N VAL A 102 5.37 12.38 -8.07
CA VAL A 102 4.85 12.07 -9.41
C VAL A 102 4.57 10.57 -9.55
N ILE A 103 5.50 9.72 -9.11
CA ILE A 103 5.36 8.26 -9.12
C ILE A 103 4.14 7.86 -8.29
N ASN A 104 4.02 8.36 -7.06
CA ASN A 104 2.92 8.02 -6.16
C ASN A 104 1.56 8.40 -6.75
N ARG A 105 1.45 9.61 -7.33
CA ARG A 105 0.20 10.07 -7.97
C ARG A 105 -0.21 9.17 -9.12
N LEU A 106 0.74 8.74 -9.95
CA LEU A 106 0.45 7.86 -11.07
C LEU A 106 0.08 6.45 -10.58
N ALA A 107 0.85 5.91 -9.62
CA ALA A 107 0.55 4.63 -8.99
C ALA A 107 -0.82 4.61 -8.30
N PHE A 108 -1.23 5.73 -7.68
CA PHE A 108 -2.56 5.88 -7.10
C PHE A 108 -3.67 5.70 -8.13
N GLN A 109 -3.47 6.23 -9.34
CA GLN A 109 -4.43 6.06 -10.44
C GLN A 109 -4.47 4.60 -10.93
N GLY A 110 -3.32 3.90 -10.93
CA GLY A 110 -3.26 2.46 -11.15
C GLY A 110 -4.07 1.68 -10.12
N GLU A 111 -3.90 1.98 -8.82
CA GLU A 111 -4.68 1.36 -7.75
C GLU A 111 -6.18 1.67 -7.85
N GLN A 112 -6.57 2.84 -8.36
CA GLN A 112 -7.98 3.17 -8.66
C GLN A 112 -8.56 2.27 -9.76
N VAL A 113 -7.74 1.83 -10.72
CA VAL A 113 -8.17 0.87 -11.77
C VAL A 113 -8.48 -0.48 -11.14
N ILE A 114 -7.60 -0.93 -10.24
CA ILE A 114 -7.64 -2.27 -9.64
C ILE A 114 -8.74 -2.36 -8.57
N HIS A 115 -8.76 -1.39 -7.63
CA HIS A 115 -9.60 -1.44 -6.43
C HIS A 115 -10.75 -0.44 -6.41
N GLY A 116 -10.84 0.45 -7.40
CA GLY A 116 -11.87 1.50 -7.49
C GLY A 116 -11.59 2.69 -6.58
N ASN A 117 -11.78 2.51 -5.26
CA ASN A 117 -11.63 3.58 -4.26
C ASN A 117 -10.58 3.25 -3.18
N PRO A 118 -9.29 3.14 -3.56
CA PRO A 118 -8.20 2.92 -2.61
C PRO A 118 -7.98 4.14 -1.69
N SER A 119 -7.48 3.88 -0.48
CA SER A 119 -7.16 4.93 0.50
C SER A 119 -5.91 5.75 0.16
N GLY A 120 -5.03 5.20 -0.67
CA GLY A 120 -3.73 5.79 -0.98
C GLY A 120 -2.62 5.43 0.00
N VAL A 121 -2.88 4.55 0.98
CA VAL A 121 -1.87 4.11 1.96
C VAL A 121 -0.88 3.12 1.33
N ASP A 122 -1.37 2.11 0.62
CA ASP A 122 -0.52 1.02 0.12
C ASP A 122 0.51 1.51 -0.91
N ASN A 123 0.10 2.38 -1.83
CA ASN A 123 1.00 2.99 -2.81
C ASN A 123 1.90 4.03 -2.17
N ALA A 124 1.45 4.74 -1.14
CA ALA A 124 2.30 5.63 -0.36
C ALA A 124 3.46 4.88 0.30
N VAL A 125 3.16 3.78 1.01
CA VAL A 125 4.19 2.93 1.62
C VAL A 125 5.12 2.37 0.55
N SER A 126 4.57 1.89 -0.57
CA SER A 126 5.36 1.35 -1.68
C SER A 126 6.26 2.40 -2.35
N THR A 127 5.90 3.68 -2.31
CA THR A 127 6.68 4.77 -2.95
C THR A 127 7.78 5.29 -2.04
N TRP A 128 7.43 5.68 -0.81
CA TRP A 128 8.37 6.36 0.09
C TRP A 128 9.10 5.39 1.03
N GLY A 129 8.53 4.20 1.26
CA GLY A 129 9.00 3.26 2.27
C GLY A 129 8.83 3.81 3.70
N GLY A 130 9.51 3.18 4.65
CA GLY A 130 9.46 3.56 6.06
C GLY A 130 8.09 3.28 6.69
N ALA A 131 7.71 4.11 7.67
CA ALA A 131 6.40 4.04 8.31
C ALA A 131 5.58 5.30 8.02
N LEU A 132 4.27 5.10 7.90
CA LEU A 132 3.30 6.16 7.66
C LEU A 132 2.25 6.17 8.76
N ARG A 133 1.86 7.37 9.16
CA ARG A 133 0.67 7.61 9.97
C ARG A 133 -0.50 7.98 9.05
N TYR A 134 -1.63 7.31 9.26
CA TYR A 134 -2.87 7.57 8.54
C TYR A 134 -3.99 7.97 9.51
N ILE A 135 -4.53 9.18 9.34
CA ILE A 135 -5.66 9.68 10.13
C ILE A 135 -6.67 10.31 9.20
N SER A 136 -7.86 9.70 9.08
CA SER A 136 -9.03 10.27 8.38
C SER A 136 -8.70 10.84 7.00
N GLY A 137 -7.98 10.06 6.18
CA GLY A 137 -7.58 10.45 4.82
C GLY A 137 -6.27 11.25 4.72
N LYS A 138 -5.66 11.64 5.85
CA LYS A 138 -4.35 12.30 5.87
C LYS A 138 -3.25 11.29 6.10
N ILE A 139 -2.28 11.26 5.20
CA ILE A 139 -1.07 10.43 5.28
C ILE A 139 0.10 11.35 5.65
N SER A 140 0.86 10.98 6.69
CA SER A 140 2.11 11.66 7.06
C SER A 140 3.20 10.62 7.33
N ALA A 141 4.35 10.76 6.70
CA ALA A 141 5.50 9.89 6.97
C ALA A 141 6.11 10.17 8.35
N LEU A 142 6.52 9.12 9.05
CA LEU A 142 7.36 9.25 10.23
C LEU A 142 8.77 9.67 9.78
N LYS A 143 9.41 10.57 10.54
CA LYS A 143 10.72 11.13 10.17
C LYS A 143 11.81 10.07 10.13
N SER A 144 11.74 9.11 11.06
CA SER A 144 12.66 8.00 11.13
C SER A 144 12.02 6.81 11.83
N VAL A 145 12.46 5.63 11.43
CA VAL A 145 12.00 4.35 11.95
C VAL A 145 13.23 3.44 12.03
N PRO A 146 13.45 2.72 13.15
CA PRO A 146 14.54 1.76 13.24
C PRO A 146 14.33 0.61 12.25
N THR A 147 15.40 -0.13 11.94
CA THR A 147 15.26 -1.41 11.25
C THR A 147 14.69 -2.43 12.23
N LEU A 148 13.49 -2.94 11.94
CA LEU A 148 12.84 -3.98 12.73
C LEU A 148 12.90 -5.30 11.98
N ARG A 149 13.32 -6.37 12.67
CA ARG A 149 13.25 -7.74 12.14
C ARG A 149 11.93 -8.35 12.58
N ILE A 150 11.11 -8.73 11.60
CA ILE A 150 9.79 -9.31 11.83
C ILE A 150 9.69 -10.70 11.19
N LEU A 151 8.80 -11.53 11.74
CA LEU A 151 8.41 -12.80 11.12
C LEU A 151 7.04 -12.64 10.47
N LEU A 152 7.00 -12.61 9.14
CA LEU A 152 5.75 -12.56 8.40
C LEU A 152 5.14 -13.97 8.29
N THR A 153 3.97 -14.17 8.91
CA THR A 153 3.26 -15.45 8.89
C THR A 153 1.96 -15.34 8.08
N ASN A 154 1.82 -16.14 7.03
CA ASN A 154 0.57 -16.29 6.29
C ASN A 154 -0.11 -17.61 6.68
N THR A 155 -1.24 -17.52 7.39
CA THR A 155 -2.02 -18.69 7.83
C THR A 155 -2.67 -19.45 6.67
N LYS A 156 -2.73 -18.85 5.47
CA LYS A 156 -3.42 -19.35 4.27
C LYS A 156 -4.92 -19.59 4.48
N VAL A 157 -5.51 -19.02 5.53
CA VAL A 157 -6.95 -19.08 5.80
C VAL A 157 -7.65 -17.97 5.00
N PRO A 158 -8.63 -18.30 4.14
CA PRO A 158 -9.35 -17.30 3.37
C PRO A 158 -10.20 -16.42 4.29
N ARG A 159 -10.24 -15.11 4.02
CA ARG A 159 -11.01 -14.13 4.79
C ARG A 159 -11.67 -13.11 3.87
N SER A 160 -12.81 -12.57 4.29
CA SER A 160 -13.47 -11.46 3.62
C SER A 160 -13.33 -10.18 4.44
N THR A 161 -12.49 -9.26 4.00
CA THR A 161 -12.29 -7.94 4.63
C THR A 161 -13.62 -7.21 4.81
N LYS A 162 -14.51 -7.29 3.80
CA LYS A 162 -15.85 -6.67 3.85
C LYS A 162 -16.69 -7.22 5.00
N VAL A 163 -16.67 -8.53 5.22
CA VAL A 163 -17.43 -9.18 6.30
C VAL A 163 -16.87 -8.79 7.68
N LEU A 164 -15.55 -8.80 7.84
CA LEU A 164 -14.90 -8.42 9.10
C LEU A 164 -15.23 -6.97 9.48
N VAL A 165 -15.09 -6.03 8.54
CA VAL A 165 -15.41 -4.61 8.75
C VAL A 165 -16.88 -4.41 9.08
N ALA A 166 -17.79 -5.10 8.38
CA ALA A 166 -19.22 -5.05 8.68
C ALA A 166 -19.53 -5.60 10.09
N GLY A 167 -18.83 -6.66 10.52
CA GLY A 167 -18.95 -7.23 11.85
C GLY A 167 -18.53 -6.24 12.95
N VAL A 168 -17.40 -5.55 12.79
CA VAL A 168 -16.95 -4.50 13.72
C VAL A 168 -17.97 -3.36 13.79
N LYS A 169 -18.48 -2.90 12.64
CA LYS A 169 -19.51 -1.85 12.59
C LYS A 169 -20.79 -2.29 13.31
N ALA A 170 -21.23 -3.53 13.11
CA ALA A 170 -22.42 -4.06 13.78
C ALA A 170 -22.22 -4.15 15.31
N LYS A 171 -21.04 -4.59 15.77
CA LYS A 171 -20.71 -4.60 17.21
C LYS A 171 -20.66 -3.19 17.80
N LEU A 172 -20.06 -2.23 17.09
CA LEU A 172 -20.02 -0.83 17.53
C LEU A 172 -21.44 -0.26 17.73
N LEU A 173 -22.35 -0.52 16.80
CA LEU A 173 -23.75 -0.10 16.92
C LEU A 173 -24.49 -0.81 18.05
N LYS A 174 -24.16 -2.08 18.31
CA LYS A 174 -24.82 -2.90 19.35
C LYS A 174 -24.31 -2.59 20.76
N PHE A 175 -23.02 -2.31 20.91
CA PHE A 175 -22.34 -2.11 22.19
C PHE A 175 -21.42 -0.88 22.17
N PRO A 176 -21.96 0.33 21.93
CA PRO A 176 -21.14 1.53 21.72
C PRO A 176 -20.29 1.86 22.95
N THR A 177 -20.86 1.76 24.16
CA THR A 177 -20.16 2.05 25.42
C THR A 177 -18.98 1.11 25.72
N VAL A 178 -18.90 -0.04 25.05
CA VAL A 178 -17.78 -0.98 25.17
C VAL A 178 -16.81 -0.80 24.00
N MET A 179 -17.32 -0.67 22.78
CA MET A 179 -16.52 -0.61 21.56
C MET A 179 -15.80 0.73 21.39
N GLU A 180 -16.39 1.86 21.79
CA GLU A 180 -15.75 3.18 21.69
C GLU A 180 -14.49 3.30 22.56
N PRO A 181 -14.49 2.88 23.84
CA PRO A 181 -13.26 2.80 24.63
C PRO A 181 -12.20 1.89 23.99
N MET A 182 -12.59 0.74 23.43
CA MET A 182 -11.63 -0.16 22.76
C MET A 182 -10.97 0.51 21.55
N LEU A 183 -11.75 1.19 20.70
CA LEU A 183 -11.22 1.93 19.56
C LEU A 183 -10.30 3.08 20.01
N THR A 184 -10.66 3.75 21.10
CA THR A 184 -9.83 4.79 21.72
C THR A 184 -8.50 4.23 22.23
N SER A 185 -8.51 3.03 22.83
CA SER A 185 -7.29 2.33 23.26
C SER A 185 -6.40 1.96 22.06
N ILE A 186 -6.97 1.54 20.94
CA ILE A 186 -6.21 1.24 19.71
C ILE A 186 -5.56 2.50 19.12
N ASP A 187 -6.25 3.65 19.15
CA ASP A 187 -5.66 4.94 18.77
C ASP A 187 -4.48 5.29 19.70
N ALA A 188 -4.64 5.12 21.01
CA ALA A 188 -3.56 5.35 21.97
C ALA A 188 -2.35 4.44 21.75
N ILE A 189 -2.56 3.14 21.45
CA ILE A 189 -1.49 2.20 21.10
C ILE A 189 -0.71 2.67 19.87
N SER A 190 -1.41 3.16 18.84
CA SER A 190 -0.77 3.62 17.61
C SER A 190 0.14 4.84 17.87
N ARG A 191 -0.30 5.76 18.74
CA ARG A 191 0.48 6.95 19.14
C ARG A 191 1.67 6.62 20.05
N GLU A 192 1.48 5.71 21.00
CA GLU A 192 2.56 5.18 21.84
C GLU A 192 3.62 4.49 20.97
N CYS A 193 3.19 3.68 20.00
CA CYS A 193 4.07 3.02 19.04
C CYS A 193 4.86 4.04 18.20
N GLU A 194 4.21 5.08 17.67
CA GLU A 194 4.89 6.18 16.96
C GLU A 194 6.01 6.79 17.83
N GLY A 195 5.74 7.12 19.08
CA GLY A 195 6.74 7.68 20.00
C GLY A 195 7.89 6.72 20.31
N ILE A 196 7.63 5.42 20.46
CA ILE A 196 8.66 4.40 20.68
C ILE A 196 9.55 4.27 19.44
N LEU A 197 8.98 4.18 18.24
CA LEU A 197 9.73 4.07 16.99
C LEU A 197 10.65 5.28 16.76
N GLU A 198 10.17 6.49 17.07
CA GLU A 198 11.00 7.69 17.00
C GLU A 198 12.17 7.64 18.00
N ALA A 199 11.93 7.21 19.25
CA ALA A 199 12.97 7.08 20.26
C ALA A 199 14.04 6.03 19.90
N MET A 200 13.64 4.92 19.27
CA MET A 200 14.55 3.84 18.85
C MET A 200 15.50 4.23 17.72
N THR A 201 15.23 5.30 16.97
CA THR A 201 16.09 5.75 15.86
C THR A 201 17.49 6.15 16.33
N GLY A 202 17.64 6.62 17.57
CA GLY A 202 18.92 7.03 18.13
C GLY A 202 19.62 5.94 18.94
N ASP A 203 18.87 5.27 19.82
CA ASP A 203 19.39 4.27 20.75
C ASP A 203 18.37 3.14 20.96
N PRO A 204 18.39 2.10 20.11
CA PRO A 204 17.48 0.97 20.25
C PRO A 204 17.85 0.13 21.48
N SER A 205 17.09 0.28 22.56
CA SER A 205 17.28 -0.46 23.80
C SER A 205 16.32 -1.66 23.95
N GLN A 206 16.72 -2.67 24.72
CA GLN A 206 15.88 -3.83 25.03
C GLN A 206 14.56 -3.43 25.70
N GLU A 207 14.57 -2.35 26.49
CA GLU A 207 13.37 -1.81 27.13
C GLU A 207 12.36 -1.30 26.10
N LEU A 208 12.83 -0.56 25.07
CA LEU A 208 11.97 -0.07 24.00
C LEU A 208 11.37 -1.22 23.17
N TYR A 209 12.16 -2.26 22.89
CA TYR A 209 11.64 -3.49 22.26
C TYR A 209 10.56 -4.16 23.12
N SER A 210 10.81 -4.32 24.42
CA SER A 210 9.85 -4.94 25.34
C SER A 210 8.53 -4.16 25.42
N ARG A 211 8.60 -2.82 25.37
CA ARG A 211 7.41 -1.96 25.28
C ARG A 211 6.68 -2.14 23.96
N LEU A 212 7.40 -2.21 22.84
CA LEU A 212 6.80 -2.44 21.52
C LEU A 212 6.10 -3.81 21.45
N GLU A 213 6.72 -4.87 21.99
CA GLU A 213 6.13 -6.20 22.10
C GLU A 213 4.83 -6.18 22.92
N ALA A 214 4.84 -5.51 24.08
CA ALA A 214 3.64 -5.35 24.91
C ALA A 214 2.51 -4.62 24.16
N LEU A 215 2.83 -3.59 23.37
CA LEU A 215 1.83 -2.90 22.54
C LEU A 215 1.23 -3.83 21.47
N VAL A 216 2.04 -4.71 20.85
CA VAL A 216 1.57 -5.70 19.88
C VAL A 216 0.60 -6.68 20.55
N ASP A 217 0.94 -7.20 21.72
CA ASP A 217 0.08 -8.13 22.47
C ASP A 217 -1.25 -7.49 22.86
N ILE A 218 -1.22 -6.28 23.42
CA ILE A 218 -2.43 -5.55 23.82
C ILE A 218 -3.31 -5.28 22.60
N ASN A 219 -2.72 -4.84 21.48
CA ASN A 219 -3.47 -4.58 20.25
C ASN A 219 -4.16 -5.85 19.74
N GLN A 220 -3.45 -6.98 19.75
CA GLN A 220 -4.01 -8.26 19.35
C GLN A 220 -5.19 -8.70 20.24
N HIS A 221 -5.09 -8.50 21.56
CA HIS A 221 -6.19 -8.79 22.47
C HIS A 221 -7.41 -7.89 22.23
N LEU A 222 -7.21 -6.62 21.91
CA LEU A 222 -8.31 -5.71 21.54
C LEU A 222 -8.97 -6.12 20.21
N LEU A 223 -8.18 -6.50 19.20
CA LEU A 223 -8.68 -7.04 17.92
C LEU A 223 -9.50 -8.32 18.13
N ASN A 224 -9.04 -9.22 19.00
CA ASN A 224 -9.78 -10.41 19.43
C ASN A 224 -11.13 -10.03 20.07
N GLY A 225 -11.14 -9.06 20.98
CA GLY A 225 -12.38 -8.58 21.60
C GLY A 225 -13.37 -7.99 20.58
N MET A 226 -12.85 -7.30 19.55
CA MET A 226 -13.66 -6.84 18.42
C MET A 226 -14.08 -7.97 17.46
N GLY A 227 -13.51 -9.17 17.58
CA GLY A 227 -13.84 -10.36 16.79
C GLY A 227 -13.18 -10.40 15.42
N VAL A 228 -12.01 -9.79 15.28
CA VAL A 228 -11.22 -9.73 14.04
C VAL A 228 -9.75 -10.09 14.23
N GLY A 229 -9.37 -10.56 15.42
CA GLY A 229 -8.01 -11.01 15.73
C GLY A 229 -7.72 -12.41 15.23
#